data_AF-A0A939JEV5-F1
#
_entry.id   AF-A0A939JEV5-F1
#
_cell.length_a   1.000
_cell.length_b   1.000
_cell.length_c   1.000
_cell.angle_alpha   90.00
_cell.angle_beta   90.00
_cell.angle_gamma   90.00
#
_symmetry.space_group_name_H-M   'P 1'
#
loop_
_entity.id
_entity.type
_entity.pdbx_description
1 polymer ?
#
loop_
_entity_poly.entity_id
_entity_poly.type
_entity_poly.pdbx_seq_one_letter_code
_entity_poly.pdbx_strand_id
1 'polypeptide(L)'
;MKRILFRAFVFVWLLFSAAATQAQGDAFSSVSNALRNSSSRELSQYFGPTVEISIDGDRQSYSATQAEFVMKDFFSKTSPANFEIVHQGASPGGIPYAVGKYRSKAGSYRVFVKMKNTNGALRIDNMEFTKE
;
A
#
# COMPACT_ATOMS: atom_id res chain seq x y z
N MET A 1 -46.67 -11.38 -19.70
CA MET A 1 -45.29 -11.72 -20.11
C MET A 1 -44.32 -10.54 -20.01
N LYS A 2 -44.64 -9.35 -20.56
CA LYS A 2 -43.76 -8.15 -20.52
C LYS A 2 -43.35 -7.67 -19.10
N ARG A 3 -44.24 -7.81 -18.10
CA ARG A 3 -43.97 -7.45 -16.69
C ARG A 3 -43.05 -8.43 -15.94
N ILE A 4 -42.99 -9.69 -16.38
CA ILE A 4 -42.12 -10.73 -15.79
C ILE A 4 -40.70 -10.56 -16.34
N LEU A 5 -40.58 -10.25 -17.64
CA LEU A 5 -39.31 -9.88 -18.27
C LEU A 5 -38.69 -8.60 -17.67
N PHE A 6 -39.50 -7.58 -17.37
CA PHE A 6 -39.03 -6.35 -16.74
C PHE A 6 -38.53 -6.58 -15.30
N ARG A 7 -39.21 -7.45 -14.52
CA ARG A 7 -38.77 -7.80 -13.16
C ARG A 7 -37.51 -8.66 -13.16
N ALA A 8 -37.36 -9.57 -14.13
CA ALA A 8 -36.14 -10.36 -14.31
C ALA A 8 -34.95 -9.46 -14.68
N PHE A 9 -35.16 -8.44 -15.51
CA PHE A 9 -34.13 -7.48 -15.90
C PHE A 9 -33.64 -6.62 -14.72
N VAL A 10 -34.54 -6.17 -13.84
CA VAL A 10 -34.19 -5.44 -12.61
C VAL A 10 -33.44 -6.34 -11.61
N PHE A 11 -33.79 -7.62 -11.51
CA PHE A 11 -33.10 -8.57 -10.64
C PHE A 11 -31.67 -8.87 -11.12
N VAL A 12 -31.45 -8.98 -12.43
CA VAL A 12 -30.10 -9.16 -13.02
C VAL A 12 -29.24 -7.91 -12.85
N TRP A 13 -29.82 -6.71 -12.91
CA TRP A 13 -29.10 -5.45 -12.70
C TRP A 13 -28.66 -5.27 -11.24
N LEU A 14 -29.49 -5.69 -10.27
CA LEU A 14 -29.15 -5.68 -8.84
C LEU A 14 -28.03 -6.66 -8.47
N LEU A 15 -27.89 -7.78 -9.20
CA LEU A 15 -26.80 -8.75 -8.99
C LEU A 15 -25.45 -8.24 -9.50
N PHE A 16 -25.42 -7.31 -10.45
CA PHE A 16 -24.17 -6.71 -10.96
C PHE A 16 -23.61 -5.59 -10.07
N SER A 17 -24.45 -4.96 -9.23
CA SER A 17 -24.04 -3.88 -8.33
C SER A 17 -23.34 -4.36 -7.05
N ALA A 18 -23.40 -5.66 -6.75
CA ALA A 18 -22.88 -6.23 -5.49
C ALA A 18 -21.39 -6.61 -5.53
N ALA A 19 -20.71 -6.49 -6.68
CA ALA A 19 -19.34 -6.97 -6.86
C ALA A 19 -18.22 -5.94 -6.55
N ALA A 20 -18.55 -4.73 -6.08
CA ALA A 20 -17.59 -3.61 -6.06
C ALA A 20 -16.89 -3.32 -4.71
N THR A 21 -17.01 -4.16 -3.68
CA THR A 21 -16.64 -3.75 -2.30
C THR A 21 -15.44 -4.48 -1.64
N GLN A 22 -14.62 -5.25 -2.37
CA GLN A 22 -13.54 -6.02 -1.71
C GLN A 22 -12.11 -5.42 -1.78
N ALA A 23 -11.87 -4.30 -2.44
CA ALA A 23 -10.48 -3.86 -2.74
C ALA A 23 -9.73 -3.13 -1.61
N GLN A 24 -10.35 -2.83 -0.46
CA GLN A 24 -9.71 -2.00 0.58
C GLN A 24 -8.88 -2.78 1.61
N GLY A 25 -9.12 -4.08 1.79
CA GLY A 25 -8.36 -4.93 2.73
C GLY A 25 -6.97 -5.37 2.23
N ASP A 26 -6.72 -5.27 0.92
CA ASP A 26 -5.56 -5.89 0.27
C ASP A 26 -4.33 -4.99 0.12
N ALA A 27 -4.45 -3.68 0.30
CA ALA A 27 -3.34 -2.77 -0.02
C ALA A 27 -2.16 -2.95 0.94
N PHE A 28 -2.39 -2.97 2.25
CA PHE A 28 -1.31 -3.13 3.23
C PHE A 28 -0.70 -4.54 3.21
N SER A 29 -1.49 -5.58 2.96
CA SER A 29 -0.99 -6.96 2.82
C SER A 29 -0.10 -7.09 1.58
N SER A 30 -0.50 -6.48 0.47
CA SER A 30 0.30 -6.47 -0.77
C SER A 30 1.60 -5.67 -0.62
N VAL A 31 1.54 -4.50 0.04
CA VAL A 31 2.74 -3.71 0.38
C VAL A 31 3.67 -4.49 1.31
N SER A 32 3.13 -5.21 2.29
CA SER A 32 3.89 -6.10 3.16
C SER A 32 4.63 -7.18 2.36
N ASN A 33 3.94 -7.81 1.41
CA ASN A 33 4.54 -8.83 0.54
C ASN A 33 5.64 -8.25 -0.35
N ALA A 34 5.41 -7.09 -0.97
CA ALA A 34 6.42 -6.41 -1.77
C ALA A 34 7.68 -6.08 -0.96
N LEU A 35 7.51 -5.62 0.29
CA LEU A 35 8.61 -5.36 1.23
C LEU A 35 9.34 -6.65 1.61
N ARG A 36 8.63 -7.73 1.94
CA ARG A 36 9.24 -9.05 2.21
C ARG A 36 10.09 -9.54 1.05
N ASN A 37 9.61 -9.35 -0.18
CA ASN A 37 10.24 -9.82 -1.39
C ASN A 37 11.32 -8.87 -1.93
N SER A 38 11.57 -7.72 -1.29
CA SER A 38 12.45 -6.67 -1.83
C SER A 38 12.11 -6.22 -3.25
N SER A 39 10.83 -6.30 -3.63
CA SER A 39 10.38 -6.04 -4.98
C SER A 39 9.92 -4.58 -5.10
N SER A 40 10.82 -3.69 -5.51
CA SER A 40 10.47 -2.28 -5.75
C SER A 40 9.41 -2.13 -6.84
N ARG A 41 9.40 -3.04 -7.82
CA ARG A 41 8.41 -3.09 -8.89
C ARG A 41 7.01 -3.47 -8.39
N GLU A 42 6.90 -4.43 -7.48
CA GLU A 42 5.61 -4.75 -6.85
C GLU A 42 5.17 -3.59 -5.94
N LEU A 43 6.10 -3.04 -5.17
CA LEU A 43 5.82 -1.92 -4.27
C LEU A 43 5.32 -0.69 -5.04
N SER A 44 5.90 -0.40 -6.22
CA SER A 44 5.56 0.80 -7.00
C SER A 44 4.14 0.79 -7.57
N GLN A 45 3.51 -0.38 -7.68
CA GLN A 45 2.10 -0.50 -8.05
C GLN A 45 1.17 0.19 -7.06
N TYR A 46 1.61 0.35 -5.82
CA TYR A 46 0.84 0.95 -4.72
C TYR A 46 1.21 2.41 -4.45
N PHE A 47 2.20 2.97 -5.14
CA PHE A 47 2.56 4.37 -4.99
C PHE A 47 1.44 5.31 -5.46
N GLY A 48 1.29 6.41 -4.74
CA GLY A 48 0.57 7.58 -5.21
C GLY A 48 1.37 8.35 -6.27
N PRO A 49 0.78 9.38 -6.89
CA PRO A 49 1.47 10.21 -7.89
C PRO A 49 2.75 10.85 -7.33
N THR A 50 2.69 11.26 -6.06
CA THR A 50 3.81 11.74 -5.25
C THR A 50 3.87 10.92 -3.97
N VAL A 51 5.07 10.48 -3.62
CA VAL A 51 5.36 9.71 -2.40
C VAL A 51 6.49 10.41 -1.65
N GLU A 52 6.27 10.66 -0.37
CA GLU A 52 7.34 11.07 0.53
C GLU A 52 8.04 9.83 1.08
N ILE A 53 9.36 9.77 0.95
CA ILE A 53 10.19 8.71 1.51
C ILE A 53 11.17 9.34 2.50
N SER A 54 11.17 8.83 3.73
CA SER A 54 12.12 9.16 4.79
C SER A 54 12.97 7.91 5.10
N ILE A 55 14.29 8.02 5.00
CA ILE A 55 15.22 6.96 5.40
C ILE A 55 16.22 7.58 6.38
N ASP A 56 16.20 7.11 7.63
CA ASP A 56 17.08 7.60 8.71
C ASP A 56 17.04 9.13 8.90
N GLY A 57 15.87 9.73 8.68
CA GLY A 57 15.61 11.15 8.85
C GLY A 57 15.84 12.00 7.60
N ASP A 58 16.48 11.46 6.56
CA ASP A 58 16.55 12.12 5.25
C ASP A 58 15.23 11.91 4.50
N ARG A 59 14.49 13.00 4.30
CA ARG A 59 13.11 13.01 3.83
C ARG A 59 13.02 13.80 2.53
N GLN A 60 12.49 13.16 1.49
CA GLN A 60 12.28 13.79 0.20
C GLN A 60 11.00 13.29 -0.48
N SER A 61 10.37 14.16 -1.27
CA SER A 61 9.23 13.82 -2.11
C SER A 61 9.66 13.39 -3.51
N TYR A 62 9.06 12.33 -4.02
CA TYR A 62 9.39 11.71 -5.29
C TYR A 62 8.13 11.45 -6.12
N SER A 63 8.26 11.43 -7.45
CA SER A 63 7.24 10.78 -8.30
C SER A 63 7.24 9.27 -8.05
N ALA A 64 6.16 8.57 -8.41
CA ALA A 64 6.08 7.11 -8.28
C ALA A 64 7.28 6.38 -8.94
N THR A 65 7.71 6.82 -10.13
CA THR A 65 8.86 6.24 -10.84
C THR A 65 10.18 6.49 -10.10
N GLN A 66 10.38 7.70 -9.57
CA GLN A 66 11.58 8.02 -8.80
C GLN A 66 11.60 7.23 -7.48
N ALA A 67 10.45 7.14 -6.80
CA ALA A 67 10.28 6.35 -5.59
C ALA A 67 10.63 4.87 -5.81
N GLU A 68 10.28 4.29 -6.97
CA GLU A 68 10.67 2.92 -7.30
C GLU A 68 12.20 2.76 -7.34
N PHE A 69 12.91 3.70 -7.95
CA PHE A 69 14.38 3.67 -7.99
C PHE A 69 15.00 3.85 -6.60
N VAL A 70 14.45 4.75 -5.77
CA VAL A 70 14.89 4.93 -4.38
C VAL A 70 14.74 3.64 -3.59
N MET A 71 13.56 2.99 -3.68
CA MET A 71 13.32 1.74 -2.98
C MET A 71 14.16 0.58 -3.53
N LYS A 72 14.43 0.55 -4.84
CA LYS A 72 15.32 -0.43 -5.46
C LYS A 72 16.74 -0.32 -4.89
N ASP A 73 17.27 0.89 -4.80
CA ASP A 73 18.59 1.15 -4.23
C ASP A 73 18.63 0.78 -2.74
N PHE A 74 17.62 1.18 -1.96
CA PHE A 74 17.49 0.79 -0.56
C PHE A 74 17.50 -0.73 -0.39
N PHE A 75 16.62 -1.46 -1.09
CA PHE A 75 16.53 -2.92 -1.02
C PHE A 75 17.83 -3.63 -1.43
N SER A 76 18.57 -3.08 -2.40
CA SER A 76 19.88 -3.64 -2.78
C SER A 76 20.92 -3.62 -1.65
N LYS A 77 20.77 -2.67 -0.72
CA LYS A 77 21.67 -2.47 0.43
C LYS A 77 21.14 -3.13 1.70
N THR A 78 19.82 -3.26 1.83
CA THR A 78 19.15 -3.64 3.09
C THR A 78 18.12 -4.75 2.93
N SER A 79 18.22 -5.64 1.94
CA SER A 79 17.27 -6.75 1.71
C SER A 79 16.82 -7.43 3.02
N PRO A 80 15.51 -7.46 3.36
CA PRO A 80 15.05 -7.98 4.62
C PRO A 80 15.12 -9.50 4.63
N ALA A 81 15.47 -10.06 5.78
CA ALA A 81 15.20 -11.45 6.10
C ALA A 81 13.73 -11.64 6.50
N ASN A 82 13.10 -10.61 7.07
CA ASN A 82 11.68 -10.61 7.40
C ASN A 82 11.10 -9.20 7.42
N PHE A 83 9.82 -9.08 7.08
CA PHE A 83 9.00 -7.91 7.33
C PHE A 83 7.65 -8.31 7.92
N GLU A 84 7.21 -7.62 8.96
CA GLU A 84 5.94 -7.91 9.63
C GLU A 84 5.24 -6.62 10.02
N ILE A 85 3.97 -6.48 9.66
CA ILE A 85 3.14 -5.38 10.15
C ILE A 85 2.74 -5.72 11.59
N VAL A 86 3.14 -4.87 12.54
CA VAL A 86 2.88 -5.03 13.97
C VAL A 86 1.74 -4.14 14.48
N HIS A 87 1.35 -3.13 13.70
CA HIS A 87 0.22 -2.27 14.00
C HIS A 87 -0.42 -1.73 12.72
N GLN A 88 -1.74 -1.66 12.68
CA GLN A 88 -2.51 -1.01 11.62
C GLN A 88 -3.60 -0.15 12.26
N GLY A 89 -3.92 0.97 11.64
CA GLY A 89 -4.97 1.85 12.14
C GLY A 89 -5.26 3.00 11.20
N ALA A 90 -5.95 4.01 11.74
CA ALA A 90 -6.21 5.26 11.05
C ALA A 90 -5.78 6.43 11.94
N SER A 91 -5.16 7.45 11.35
CA SER A 91 -4.78 8.67 12.07
C SER A 91 -6.03 9.46 12.46
N PRO A 92 -5.91 10.49 13.31
CA PRO A 92 -6.95 11.51 13.42
C PRO A 92 -7.31 12.02 12.01
N GLY A 93 -8.60 12.00 11.67
CA GLY A 93 -9.09 12.26 10.30
C GLY A 93 -9.29 11.02 9.42
N GLY A 94 -9.07 9.81 9.93
CA GLY A 94 -9.41 8.57 9.24
C GLY A 94 -8.40 8.14 8.16
N ILE A 95 -7.18 8.68 8.17
CA ILE A 95 -6.16 8.37 7.17
C ILE A 95 -5.49 7.03 7.53
N PRO A 96 -5.59 5.98 6.69
CA PRO A 96 -5.05 4.67 7.03
C PRO A 96 -3.52 4.66 7.11
N TYR A 97 -2.99 3.93 8.09
CA TYR A 97 -1.56 3.71 8.25
C TYR A 97 -1.24 2.31 8.79
N ALA A 98 0.00 1.88 8.58
CA ALA A 98 0.58 0.67 9.14
C ALA A 98 1.98 0.95 9.70
N VAL A 99 2.34 0.22 10.75
CA VAL A 99 3.69 0.17 11.32
C VAL A 99 4.19 -1.27 11.23
N GLY A 100 5.35 -1.46 10.62
CA GLY A 100 6.00 -2.75 10.50
C GLY A 100 7.41 -2.79 11.07
N LYS A 101 7.87 -4.00 11.36
CA LYS A 101 9.26 -4.31 11.69
C LYS A 101 9.92 -4.91 10.46
N TYR A 102 10.98 -4.26 9.99
CA TYR A 102 11.79 -4.67 8.87
C TYR A 102 13.15 -5.13 9.41
N ARG A 103 13.47 -6.41 9.27
CA ARG A 103 14.72 -6.98 9.79
C ARG A 103 15.58 -7.44 8.63
N SER A 104 16.74 -6.83 8.45
CA SER A 104 17.75 -7.23 7.48
C SER A 104 19.05 -7.63 8.18
N LYS A 105 19.98 -8.26 7.46
CA LYS A 105 21.33 -8.51 7.98
C LYS A 105 22.13 -7.22 8.19
N ALA A 106 21.82 -6.16 7.45
CA ALA A 106 22.50 -4.87 7.52
C ALA A 106 21.95 -3.95 8.63
N GLY A 107 20.78 -4.27 9.19
CA GLY A 107 20.12 -3.48 10.21
C GLY A 107 18.62 -3.76 10.30
N SER A 108 18.02 -3.32 11.40
CA SER A 108 16.58 -3.37 11.61
C SER A 108 16.00 -1.97 11.51
N TYR A 109 14.80 -1.86 10.93
CA TYR A 109 14.05 -0.63 10.78
C TYR A 109 12.62 -0.81 11.28
N ARG A 110 12.11 0.21 11.96
CA ARG A 110 10.68 0.43 12.06
C ARG A 110 10.22 1.14 10.79
N VAL A 111 9.23 0.57 10.12
CA VAL A 111 8.68 1.11 8.87
C VAL A 111 7.28 1.64 9.14
N PHE A 112 7.06 2.91 8.88
CA PHE A 112 5.75 3.54 8.88
C PHE A 112 5.28 3.71 7.44
N VAL A 113 4.04 3.32 7.14
CA VAL A 113 3.42 3.49 5.84
C VAL A 113 2.07 4.17 6.02
N LYS A 114 1.90 5.35 5.41
CA LYS A 114 0.63 6.06 5.36
C LYS A 114 0.05 5.99 3.96
N MET A 115 -1.24 5.72 3.87
CA MET A 115 -1.95 5.65 2.60
C MET A 115 -3.04 6.72 2.51
N LYS A 116 -3.32 7.17 1.29
CA LYS A 116 -4.47 8.02 0.97
C LYS A 116 -5.28 7.41 -0.17
N ASN A 117 -6.56 7.74 -0.21
CA ASN A 117 -7.39 7.36 -1.36
C ASN A 117 -7.02 8.24 -2.56
N THR A 118 -6.65 7.62 -3.67
CA THR A 118 -6.41 8.26 -4.96
C THR A 118 -7.23 7.52 -6.02
N ASN A 119 -8.21 8.20 -6.61
CA ASN A 119 -9.10 7.64 -7.64
C ASN A 119 -9.80 6.33 -7.21
N GLY A 120 -10.22 6.23 -5.95
CA GLY A 120 -10.92 5.06 -5.43
C GLY A 120 -10.01 3.94 -4.91
N ALA A 121 -8.69 4.07 -5.04
CA ALA A 121 -7.72 3.09 -4.56
C ALA A 121 -6.87 3.66 -3.42
N LEU A 122 -6.54 2.84 -2.41
CA LEU A 122 -5.54 3.20 -1.42
C LEU A 122 -4.16 3.18 -2.05
N ARG A 123 -3.45 4.30 -1.92
CA ARG A 123 -2.10 4.50 -2.44
C ARG A 123 -1.19 5.03 -1.35
N ILE A 124 0.07 4.60 -1.38
CA ILE A 124 1.11 5.08 -0.48
C ILE A 124 1.32 6.58 -0.71
N ASP A 125 1.21 7.34 0.37
CA ASP A 125 1.47 8.77 0.44
C ASP A 125 2.83 9.03 1.11
N ASN A 126 3.15 8.24 2.14
CA ASN A 126 4.36 8.38 2.94
C ASN A 126 4.91 7.01 3.33
N MET A 127 6.24 6.87 3.26
CA MET A 127 6.98 5.77 3.86
C MET A 127 8.14 6.33 4.68
N GLU A 128 8.30 5.84 5.90
CA GLU A 128 9.40 6.22 6.77
C GLU A 128 10.08 4.98 7.34
N PHE A 129 11.39 4.88 7.10
CA PHE A 129 12.27 3.83 7.60
C PHE A 129 13.15 4.46 8.69
N THR A 130 12.90 4.11 9.94
CA THR A 130 13.68 4.57 11.09
C THR A 130 14.47 3.40 11.65
N LYS A 131 15.80 3.50 11.68
CA LYS A 131 16.63 2.48 12.31
C LYS A 131 16.22 2.22 13.76
N GLU A 132 16.13 0.94 14.12
CA GLU A 132 15.93 0.51 15.52
C GLU A 132 17.23 0.57 16.33
#